data_AF-A0A822HI01-F1
#
_entry.id   AF-A0A822HI01-F1
#
_cell.length_a   1.000
_cell.length_b   1.000
_cell.length_c   1.000
_cell.angle_alpha   90.00
_cell.angle_beta   90.00
_cell.angle_gamma   90.00
#
_symmetry.space_group_name_H-M   'P 1'
#
loop_
_entity.id
_entity.type
_entity.pdbx_description
1 polymer ?
#
loop_
_entity_poly.entity_id
_entity_poly.type
_entity_poly.pdbx_seq_one_letter_code
_entity_poly.pdbx_strand_id
1 'polypeptide(L)' 'ILPNGSASRTNLRIGDRILKVNNRDVSQATHLEAVEALLQPTNEVVLLVHHDPQPLGLK' A
#
# COMPACT_ATOMS: atom_id res chain seq x y z
N ILE A 1 -9.27 0.52 -6.67
CA ILE A 1 -8.96 -0.92 -6.43
C ILE A 1 -9.52 -1.71 -7.60
N LEU A 2 -8.71 -2.57 -8.24
CA LEU A 2 -9.16 -3.38 -9.38
C LEU A 2 -10.11 -4.49 -8.88
N PRO A 3 -11.31 -4.66 -9.47
CA PRO A 3 -12.20 -5.77 -9.13
C PRO A 3 -11.49 -7.12 -9.34
N ASN A 4 -11.59 -8.02 -8.35
CA ASN A 4 -10.93 -9.33 -8.31
C ASN A 4 -9.39 -9.33 -8.20
N GLY A 5 -8.73 -8.16 -8.13
CA GLY A 5 -7.30 -8.07 -7.86
C GLY A 5 -6.95 -8.42 -6.41
N SER A 6 -5.67 -8.71 -6.11
CA SER A 6 -5.23 -9.10 -4.76
C SER A 6 -5.66 -8.09 -3.69
N ALA A 7 -5.51 -6.78 -3.96
CA ALA A 7 -5.92 -5.72 -3.05
C ALA A 7 -7.44 -5.70 -2.78
N SER A 8 -8.28 -6.14 -3.72
CA SER A 8 -9.74 -6.20 -3.53
C SER A 8 -10.19 -7.24 -2.49
N ARG A 9 -9.32 -8.20 -2.18
CA ARG A 9 -9.56 -9.24 -1.16
C ARG A 9 -8.98 -8.86 0.20
N THR A 10 -8.52 -7.62 0.36
CA THR A 10 -7.93 -7.10 1.59
C THR A 10 -8.71 -5.90 2.10
N ASN A 11 -8.32 -5.37 3.27
CA ASN A 11 -8.90 -4.15 3.83
C ASN A 11 -8.26 -2.86 3.28
N LEU A 12 -7.46 -2.93 2.21
CA LEU A 12 -6.87 -1.75 1.57
C LEU A 12 -7.94 -0.87 0.94
N ARG A 13 -7.83 0.43 1.19
CA ARG A 13 -8.75 1.46 0.67
C ARG A 13 -7.98 2.45 -0.18
N ILE A 14 -8.72 3.10 -1.08
CA ILE A 14 -8.17 4.25 -1.81
C ILE A 14 -7.93 5.36 -0.79
N GLY A 15 -6.71 5.90 -0.79
CA GLY A 15 -6.27 6.93 0.15
C GLY A 15 -5.39 6.39 1.28
N ASP A 16 -5.22 5.06 1.40
CA ASP A 16 -4.31 4.49 2.39
C ASP A 16 -2.86 4.87 2.11
N ARG A 17 -2.15 5.29 3.15
CA ARG A 17 -0.72 5.57 3.10
C ARG A 17 0.06 4.31 3.47
N ILE A 18 0.91 3.84 2.56
CA ILE A 18 1.81 2.71 2.83
C ILE A 18 2.98 3.19 3.69
N LEU A 19 3.16 2.57 4.85
CA LEU A 19 4.25 2.85 5.78
C LEU A 19 5.36 1.80 5.65
N LYS A 20 5.00 0.52 5.47
CA LYS A 20 5.96 -0.57 5.30
C LYS A 20 5.52 -1.54 4.22
N VAL A 21 6.49 -2.10 3.51
CA VAL A 21 6.33 -3.19 2.55
C VAL A 21 7.18 -4.36 3.02
N ASN A 22 6.52 -5.49 3.25
CA ASN A 22 7.05 -6.66 3.94
C ASN A 22 7.64 -6.25 5.30
N ASN A 23 8.96 -6.12 5.37
CA ASN A 23 9.70 -5.74 6.58
C ASN A 23 10.50 -4.44 6.41
N ARG A 24 10.36 -3.76 5.26
CA ARG A 24 11.07 -2.53 4.94
C ARG A 24 10.17 -1.31 5.18
N ASP A 25 10.68 -0.36 5.94
CA ASP A 25 10.02 0.94 6.08
C ASP A 25 10.16 1.74 4.79
N VAL A 26 9.02 2.17 4.25
CA VAL A 26 8.94 2.96 3.01
C VAL A 26 8.32 4.34 3.26
N SER A 27 8.06 4.70 4.52
CA SER A 27 7.42 5.98 4.87
C SER A 27 8.26 7.20 4.47
N GLN A 28 9.58 7.05 4.38
CA GLN A 28 10.55 8.06 3.96
C GLN A 28 11.39 7.60 2.74
N ALA A 29 10.98 6.51 2.08
CA ALA A 29 11.67 6.00 0.91
C ALA A 29 11.49 6.95 -0.27
N THR A 30 12.52 7.06 -1.10
CA THR A 30 12.37 7.68 -2.42
C THR A 30 11.38 6.87 -3.26
N HIS A 31 10.82 7.50 -4.30
CA HIS A 31 9.89 6.81 -5.20
C HIS A 31 10.47 5.50 -5.74
N LEU A 32 11.74 5.52 -6.16
CA LEU A 32 12.41 4.36 -6.71
C LEU A 32 12.54 3.23 -5.67
N GLU A 33 12.99 3.55 -4.47
CA GLU A 33 13.13 2.56 -3.38
C GLU A 33 11.79 1.94 -2.97
N ALA A 34 10.72 2.73 -2.97
CA ALA A 34 9.38 2.22 -2.69
C ALA A 34 8.91 1.25 -3.78
N VAL A 35 9.18 1.57 -5.05
CA VAL A 35 8.87 0.70 -6.19
C VAL A 35 9.69 -0.59 -6.11
N GLU A 36 10.98 -0.50 -5.83
CA GLU A 36 11.85 -1.67 -5.66
C GLU A 36 11.34 -2.57 -4.54
N ALA A 37 10.95 -2.01 -3.39
CA ALA A 37 10.41 -2.77 -2.27
C ALA A 37 9.10 -3.51 -2.63
N LEU A 38 8.25 -2.91 -3.48
CA LEU A 38 7.01 -3.52 -3.96
C LEU A 38 7.23 -4.59 -5.03
N LEU A 39 8.29 -4.43 -5.85
CA LEU A 39 8.63 -5.35 -6.94
C LEU A 39 9.54 -6.50 -6.50
N GLN A 40 9.99 -6.52 -5.24
CA GLN A 40 10.79 -7.62 -4.73
C GLN A 40 10.08 -8.97 -4.93
N PRO A 41 10.75 -9.99 -5.49
CA PRO A 41 10.16 -11.31 -5.68
C PRO A 41 9.73 -11.90 -4.34
N THR A 42 8.43 -12.04 -4.14
CA THR A 42 7.84 -12.66 -2.95
C THR A 42 6.55 -13.37 -3.35
N ASN A 43 6.18 -14.40 -2.58
CA ASN A 43 4.92 -15.11 -2.78
C ASN A 43 3.73 -14.34 -2.20
N GLU A 44 3.99 -13.47 -1.22
CA GLU A 44 2.99 -12.61 -0.58
C GLU A 44 3.61 -11.25 -0.24
N VAL A 45 2.85 -10.19 -0.44
CA VAL A 45 3.24 -8.82 -0.07
C VAL A 45 2.47 -8.42 1.19
N VAL A 46 3.18 -8.19 2.28
CA VAL A 46 2.59 -7.71 3.55
C VAL A 46 2.74 -6.20 3.61
N LEU A 47 1.66 -5.47 3.84
CA LEU A 47 1.69 -4.01 3.92
C LEU A 47 1.28 -3.54 5.30
N LEU A 48 2.05 -2.60 5.87
CA LEU A 48 1.59 -1.76 6.97
C LEU A 48 1.04 -0.47 6.37
N VAL A 49 -0.23 -0.19 6.57
CA VAL A 49 -0.88 1.03 6.04
C VAL A 49 -1.48 1.88 7.16
N HIS A 50 -1.52 3.19 6.92
CA HIS A 50 -2.31 4.13 7.70
C HIS A 50 -3.56 4.51 6.91
N HIS A 51 -4.72 4.24 7.50
CA HIS A 51 -6.01 4.63 6.94
C HIS A 51 -6.23 6.12 7.22
N ASP A 52 -5.84 6.96 6.27
CA ASP A 52 -6.20 8.37 6.33
C ASP A 52 -7.72 8.49 6.08
N PRO A 53 -8.47 9.19 6.96
CA PRO A 53 -9.89 9.41 6.74
C PRO A 53 -10.06 10.15 5.42
N GLN A 54 -10.99 9.67 4.58
CA GLN A 54 -11.29 10.32 3.32
C GLN A 54 -11.67 11.78 3.61
N PRO A 55 -11.01 12.77 2.97
CA PRO A 55 -11.34 14.17 3.20
C PRO A 55 -12.80 14.41 2.87
N LEU A 56 -13.48 15.13 3.77
CA LEU A 56 -14.90 15.49 3.66
C LEU A 56 -15.15 16.18 2.31
N GLY A 57 -15.79 15.49 1.36
CA GLY A 57 -16.15 16.05 0.06
C GLY A 57 -16.12 15.10 -1.15
N LEU A 58 -15.51 13.93 -1.05
CA LEU A 58 -15.59 12.89 -2.09
C LEU A 58 -16.81 11.99 -1.86
N LYS A 59 -17.88 12.22 -2.63
CA LYS A 59 -19.05 11.34 -2.78
C LYS A 59 -19.09 10.76 -4.19
#